data_AF-A0A2S2NIC2-F1
#
_entry.id   AF-A0A2S2NIC2-F1
#
_cell.length_a   1.000
_cell.length_b   1.000
_cell.length_c   1.000
_cell.angle_alpha   90.00
_cell.angle_beta   90.00
_cell.angle_gamma   90.00
#
_symmetry.space_group_name_H-M   'P 1'
#
loop_
_entity.id
_entity.type
_entity.pdbx_description
1 polymer ?
#
loop_
_entity_poly.entity_id
_entity_poly.type
_entity_poly.pdbx_seq_one_letter_code
_entity_poly.pdbx_strand_id
1 'polypeptide(L)'
;LYKLEFQAAVKVETHSCRHASKPNNKEKNQNPKCIAYDYNRVVLDQLPNVPDSDYINASYVDSLLKPNAYIVTQGPTENTVNDFWRMIWQENACCIVMLTKTFDFIKVMCIQYWPSAKVNSENYGDLNISVLHEEELANFHIRTIQVVKKQGTNEEETRTLLQFHYTEWPCHTCPFSNAILEFRRRMRAVVGSRLQHDNPIVVHCK
;
A
#
# COMPACT_ATOMS: atom_id res chain seq x y z
N LEU A 1 4.72 -32.92 6.72
CA LEU A 1 4.11 -32.56 5.43
C LEU A 1 4.19 -31.04 5.18
N TYR A 2 3.47 -30.19 5.93
CA TYR A 2 3.45 -28.73 5.71
C TYR A 2 4.82 -28.03 5.66
N LYS A 3 5.79 -28.42 6.51
CA LYS A 3 7.14 -27.85 6.47
C LYS A 3 7.84 -28.08 5.13
N LEU A 4 7.68 -29.28 4.54
CA LEU A 4 8.31 -29.64 3.27
C LEU A 4 7.65 -28.92 2.11
N GLU A 5 6.31 -28.83 2.11
CA GLU A 5 5.55 -28.07 1.10
C GLU A 5 5.94 -26.59 1.12
N PHE A 6 6.02 -25.99 2.30
CA PHE A 6 6.49 -24.61 2.45
C PHE A 6 7.91 -24.43 1.91
N GLN A 7 8.84 -25.32 2.29
CA GLN A 7 10.22 -25.27 1.81
C GLN A 7 10.34 -25.42 0.29
N ALA A 8 9.47 -26.21 -0.34
CA ALA A 8 9.42 -26.34 -1.79
C ALA A 8 8.88 -25.05 -2.44
N ALA A 9 7.82 -24.47 -1.88
CA ALA A 9 7.19 -23.26 -2.41
C ALA A 9 8.06 -21.99 -2.27
N VAL A 10 8.87 -21.89 -1.21
CA VAL A 10 9.76 -20.73 -0.98
C VAL A 10 11.13 -20.85 -1.65
N LYS A 11 11.35 -21.87 -2.50
CA LYS A 11 12.54 -21.90 -3.35
C LYS A 11 12.44 -20.72 -4.32
N VAL A 12 13.10 -19.64 -3.94
CA VAL A 12 13.11 -18.39 -4.70
C VAL A 12 13.80 -18.64 -6.04
N GLU A 13 13.04 -18.54 -7.12
CA GLU A 13 13.62 -18.36 -8.45
C GLU A 13 14.28 -16.98 -8.48
N THR A 14 15.55 -16.94 -8.84
CA THR A 14 16.29 -15.68 -8.93
C THR A 14 15.84 -14.90 -10.15
N HIS A 15 15.02 -13.88 -9.94
CA HIS A 15 14.65 -12.93 -10.99
C HIS A 15 15.48 -11.64 -10.88
N SER A 16 15.49 -10.87 -11.97
CA SER A 16 16.22 -9.60 -12.05
C SER A 16 15.59 -8.53 -11.14
N CYS A 17 16.41 -7.78 -10.41
CA CYS A 17 16.01 -6.64 -9.57
C CYS A 17 16.88 -5.40 -9.86
N ARG A 18 17.16 -5.13 -11.13
CA ARG A 18 18.10 -4.08 -11.56
C ARG A 18 17.64 -2.70 -11.13
N HIS A 19 16.34 -2.40 -11.24
CA HIS A 19 15.79 -1.09 -10.87
C HIS A 19 15.89 -0.85 -9.36
N ALA A 20 15.49 -1.85 -8.57
CA ALA A 20 15.58 -1.78 -7.12
C ALA A 20 17.01 -1.66 -6.59
N SER A 21 17.99 -2.15 -7.36
CA SER A 21 19.41 -2.15 -6.99
C SER A 21 20.16 -0.88 -7.39
N LYS A 22 19.54 0.05 -8.14
CA LYS A 22 20.15 1.31 -8.55
C LYS A 22 20.55 2.15 -7.32
N PRO A 23 21.67 2.90 -7.37
CA PRO A 23 22.13 3.72 -6.24
C PRO A 23 21.04 4.64 -5.67
N ASN A 24 20.30 5.34 -6.53
CA ASN A 24 19.23 6.27 -6.14
C ASN A 24 18.00 5.59 -5.50
N ASN A 25 17.84 4.28 -5.71
CA ASN A 25 16.67 3.52 -5.25
C ASN A 25 16.93 2.72 -3.98
N LYS A 26 18.19 2.57 -3.56
CA LYS A 26 18.55 1.80 -2.37
C LYS A 26 17.86 2.33 -1.11
N GLU A 27 17.81 3.65 -0.95
CA GLU A 27 17.17 4.31 0.20
C GLU A 27 15.64 4.24 0.16
N LYS A 28 15.05 3.93 -1.00
CA LYS A 28 13.60 3.71 -1.14
C LYS A 28 13.17 2.33 -0.65
N ASN A 29 14.11 1.41 -0.40
CA ASN A 29 13.84 0.06 0.09
C ASN A 29 13.95 0.00 1.62
N GLN A 30 12.85 -0.24 2.32
CA GLN A 30 12.84 -0.35 3.79
C GLN A 30 13.64 -1.58 4.27
N ASN A 31 13.62 -2.67 3.50
CA ASN A 31 14.42 -3.87 3.75
C ASN A 31 15.20 -4.24 2.48
N PRO A 32 16.54 -4.15 2.48
CA PRO A 32 17.37 -4.49 1.31
C PRO A 32 17.25 -5.95 0.85
N LYS A 33 16.72 -6.84 1.69
CA LYS A 33 16.47 -8.25 1.35
C LYS A 33 15.11 -8.48 0.68
N CYS A 34 14.21 -7.49 0.74
CA CYS A 34 12.86 -7.56 0.17
C CYS A 34 12.73 -6.42 -0.85
N ILE A 35 13.06 -6.71 -2.11
CA ILE A 35 13.06 -5.75 -3.21
C ILE A 35 12.19 -6.27 -4.36
N ALA A 36 11.53 -5.34 -5.07
CA ALA A 36 10.67 -5.67 -6.21
C ALA A 36 11.47 -6.28 -7.37
N TYR A 37 10.88 -7.30 -8.02
CA TYR A 37 11.41 -7.85 -9.27
C TYR A 37 11.09 -6.94 -10.46
N ASP A 38 11.98 -6.92 -11.44
CA ASP A 38 11.84 -6.04 -12.60
C ASP A 38 10.60 -6.35 -13.46
N TYR A 39 10.15 -7.61 -13.50
CA TYR A 39 9.08 -8.05 -14.41
C TYR A 39 7.67 -7.70 -13.94
N ASN A 40 7.45 -7.54 -12.64
CA ASN A 40 6.14 -7.22 -12.07
C ASN A 40 6.16 -6.02 -11.13
N ARG A 41 7.24 -5.21 -11.13
CA ARG A 41 7.26 -3.96 -10.36
C ARG A 41 6.19 -3.00 -10.84
N VAL A 42 5.68 -2.17 -9.94
CA VAL A 42 4.93 -0.99 -10.32
C VAL A 42 5.90 0.07 -10.85
N VAL A 43 5.53 0.74 -11.94
CA VAL A 43 6.35 1.76 -12.60
C VAL A 43 5.62 3.09 -12.49
N LEU A 44 6.19 4.05 -11.76
CA LEU A 44 5.61 5.38 -11.65
C LEU A 44 5.97 6.25 -12.86
N ASP A 45 5.12 7.22 -13.17
CA ASP A 45 5.43 8.26 -14.14
C ASP A 45 6.73 8.98 -13.75
N GLN A 46 7.56 9.32 -14.73
CA GLN A 46 8.82 10.00 -14.46
C GLN A 46 8.58 11.46 -14.09
N LEU A 47 9.21 11.91 -13.01
CA LEU A 47 9.23 13.30 -12.61
C LEU A 47 10.36 14.04 -13.35
N PRO A 48 10.12 15.24 -13.88
CA PRO A 48 11.16 16.03 -14.51
C PRO A 48 12.34 16.27 -13.57
N ASN A 49 13.56 16.04 -14.06
CA ASN A 49 14.82 16.28 -13.33
C ASN A 49 15.02 15.45 -12.06
N VAL A 50 14.23 14.39 -11.83
CA VAL A 50 14.44 13.46 -10.71
C VAL A 50 14.84 12.09 -11.27
N PRO A 51 16.11 11.68 -11.16
CA PRO A 51 16.54 10.39 -11.67
C PRO A 51 15.87 9.24 -10.92
N ASP A 52 15.49 8.18 -11.64
CA ASP A 52 14.87 6.97 -11.08
C ASP A 52 13.59 7.24 -10.24
N SER A 53 12.87 8.33 -10.56
CA SER A 53 11.58 8.67 -9.95
C SER A 53 10.45 7.70 -10.30
N ASP A 54 10.69 6.80 -11.26
CA ASP A 54 9.78 5.74 -11.69
C ASP A 54 9.75 4.54 -10.73
N TYR A 55 10.66 4.51 -9.75
CA TYR A 55 10.81 3.41 -8.82
C TYR A 55 10.05 3.63 -7.51
N ILE A 56 9.24 2.63 -7.18
CA ILE A 56 8.68 2.35 -5.85
C ILE A 56 8.83 0.84 -5.58
N ASN A 57 9.08 0.45 -4.33
CA ASN A 57 9.18 -0.96 -3.94
C ASN A 57 7.78 -1.59 -3.80
N ALA A 58 7.15 -1.82 -4.95
CA ALA A 58 5.83 -2.42 -5.07
C ALA A 58 5.79 -3.38 -6.26
N SER A 59 4.92 -4.39 -6.20
CA SER A 59 4.77 -5.39 -7.26
C SER A 59 3.30 -5.75 -7.49
N TYR A 60 2.93 -5.97 -8.75
CA TYR A 60 1.64 -6.54 -9.10
C TYR A 60 1.57 -8.02 -8.75
N VAL A 61 0.42 -8.44 -8.23
CA VAL A 61 0.12 -9.82 -7.87
C VAL A 61 -1.26 -10.19 -8.39
N ASP A 62 -1.32 -11.36 -9.01
CA ASP A 62 -2.54 -11.92 -9.56
C ASP A 62 -3.46 -12.44 -8.44
N SER A 63 -4.76 -12.35 -8.69
CA SER A 63 -5.75 -13.16 -7.97
C SER A 63 -6.04 -14.43 -8.74
N LEU A 64 -6.82 -15.34 -8.15
CA LEU A 64 -7.32 -16.52 -8.84
C LEU A 64 -8.13 -16.21 -10.12
N LEU A 65 -8.77 -15.04 -10.17
CA LEU A 65 -9.74 -14.71 -11.22
C LEU A 65 -9.26 -13.59 -12.15
N LYS A 66 -8.24 -12.84 -11.74
CA LYS A 66 -7.84 -11.59 -12.38
C LYS A 66 -6.35 -11.34 -12.25
N PRO A 67 -5.64 -11.09 -13.36
CA PRO A 67 -4.25 -10.66 -13.31
C PRO A 67 -4.12 -9.25 -12.73
N ASN A 68 -3.01 -8.97 -12.04
CA ASN A 68 -2.72 -7.67 -11.41
C ASN A 68 -3.85 -7.16 -10.50
N ALA A 69 -4.56 -8.07 -9.83
CA ALA A 69 -5.66 -7.72 -8.94
C ALA A 69 -5.20 -6.99 -7.67
N TYR A 70 -3.94 -7.20 -7.28
CA TYR A 70 -3.34 -6.61 -6.10
C TYR A 70 -2.04 -5.91 -6.45
N ILE A 71 -1.74 -4.86 -5.69
CA ILE A 71 -0.39 -4.31 -5.59
C ILE A 71 0.09 -4.61 -4.20
N VAL A 72 1.19 -5.36 -4.07
CA VAL A 72 1.87 -5.57 -2.78
C VAL A 72 3.03 -4.60 -2.67
N THR A 73 3.14 -3.90 -1.55
CA THR A 73 4.21 -2.91 -1.33
C THR A 73 4.71 -2.96 0.11
N GLN A 74 5.91 -2.44 0.33
CA GLN A 74 6.40 -2.14 1.68
C GLN A 74 5.58 -1.02 2.33
N GLY A 75 5.70 -0.88 3.65
CA GLY A 75 5.21 0.28 4.37
C GLY A 75 5.90 1.56 3.87
N PRO A 76 5.15 2.66 3.64
CA PRO A 76 5.77 3.93 3.29
C PRO A 76 6.77 4.39 4.35
N THR A 77 7.84 5.03 3.89
CA THR A 77 8.83 5.71 4.72
C THR A 77 8.72 7.21 4.52
N GLU A 78 9.37 8.01 5.35
CA GLU A 78 9.41 9.48 5.20
C GLU A 78 9.84 9.91 3.79
N ASN A 79 10.77 9.15 3.19
CA ASN A 79 11.29 9.43 1.85
C ASN A 79 10.38 8.93 0.72
N THR A 80 9.47 7.98 0.99
CA THR A 80 8.69 7.29 -0.05
C THR A 80 7.18 7.52 0.04
N VAL A 81 6.70 8.29 1.03
CA VAL A 81 5.26 8.56 1.19
C VAL A 81 4.65 9.31 0.02
N ASN A 82 5.40 10.23 -0.59
CA ASN A 82 4.94 10.92 -1.81
C ASN A 82 4.84 9.93 -2.98
N ASP A 83 5.84 9.06 -3.17
CA ASP A 83 5.81 8.01 -4.20
C ASP A 83 4.66 7.02 -3.97
N PHE A 84 4.36 6.71 -2.72
CA PHE A 84 3.21 5.87 -2.35
C PHE A 84 1.88 6.51 -2.78
N TRP A 85 1.64 7.78 -2.45
CA TRP A 85 0.40 8.45 -2.89
C TRP A 85 0.33 8.64 -4.40
N ARG A 86 1.45 8.92 -5.06
CA ARG A 86 1.55 8.94 -6.53
C ARG A 86 1.14 7.59 -7.13
N MET A 87 1.61 6.48 -6.56
CA MET A 87 1.21 5.13 -6.97
C MET A 87 -0.30 4.92 -6.82
N ILE A 88 -0.86 5.24 -5.65
CA ILE A 88 -2.30 5.11 -5.38
C ILE A 88 -3.13 5.88 -6.40
N TRP A 89 -2.70 7.10 -6.73
CA TRP A 89 -3.37 7.93 -7.73
C TRP A 89 -3.22 7.37 -9.15
N GLN A 90 -2.01 7.06 -9.58
CA GLN A 90 -1.71 6.57 -10.93
C GLN A 90 -2.45 5.26 -11.23
N GLU A 91 -2.40 4.31 -10.30
CA GLU A 91 -3.02 2.99 -10.44
C GLU A 91 -4.53 3.01 -10.18
N ASN A 92 -5.10 4.18 -9.92
CA ASN A 92 -6.51 4.38 -9.58
C ASN A 92 -6.97 3.45 -8.45
N ALA A 93 -6.12 3.20 -7.45
CA ALA A 93 -6.39 2.19 -6.44
C ALA A 93 -7.65 2.53 -5.63
N CYS A 94 -8.56 1.57 -5.53
CA CYS A 94 -9.84 1.77 -4.85
C CYS A 94 -9.77 1.51 -3.34
N CYS A 95 -8.76 0.77 -2.90
CA CYS A 95 -8.63 0.30 -1.53
C CYS A 95 -7.16 0.11 -1.14
N ILE A 96 -6.82 0.53 0.08
CA ILE A 96 -5.55 0.28 0.75
C ILE A 96 -5.81 -0.66 1.93
N VAL A 97 -5.05 -1.73 2.03
CA VAL A 97 -5.08 -2.70 3.12
C VAL A 97 -3.74 -2.62 3.85
N MET A 98 -3.76 -2.04 5.04
CA MET A 98 -2.59 -1.89 5.92
C MET A 98 -2.64 -2.96 7.00
N LEU A 99 -1.65 -3.86 7.01
CA LEU A 99 -1.59 -5.04 7.88
C LEU A 99 -0.55 -4.90 9.01
N THR A 100 -0.17 -3.67 9.36
CA THR A 100 0.82 -3.39 10.41
C THR A 100 0.43 -2.15 11.19
N LYS A 101 0.80 -2.08 12.48
CA LYS A 101 0.68 -0.85 13.28
C LYS A 101 1.65 0.21 12.76
N THR A 102 1.39 1.49 13.03
CA THR A 102 2.36 2.56 12.75
C THR A 102 3.56 2.49 13.70
N PHE A 103 3.31 2.13 14.96
CA PHE A 103 4.31 1.97 16.00
C PHE A 103 4.16 0.61 16.71
N ASP A 104 5.29 -0.01 17.03
CA ASP A 104 5.37 -1.19 17.89
C ASP A 104 6.39 -0.92 19.01
N PHE A 105 5.88 -0.68 20.22
CA PHE A 105 6.63 -0.20 21.39
C PHE A 105 7.51 1.03 21.08
N ILE A 106 8.78 0.79 20.71
CA ILE A 106 9.82 1.81 20.50
C ILE A 106 10.17 1.95 19.01
N LYS A 107 9.61 1.11 18.14
CA LYS A 107 10.00 1.03 16.73
C LYS A 107 8.88 1.55 15.83
N VAL A 108 9.24 2.49 14.95
CA VAL A 108 8.39 2.88 13.81
C VAL A 108 8.34 1.72 12.84
N MET A 109 7.13 1.25 12.55
CA MET A 109 6.88 0.10 11.67
C MET A 109 6.45 0.58 10.28
N CYS A 110 5.56 1.55 10.24
CA CYS A 110 5.09 2.25 9.06
C CYS A 110 4.81 3.70 9.46
N ILE A 111 5.22 4.67 8.66
CA ILE A 111 4.82 6.04 8.96
C ILE A 111 3.31 6.20 8.74
N GLN A 112 2.70 7.10 9.49
CA GLN A 112 1.34 7.50 9.20
C GLN A 112 1.36 8.37 7.93
N TYR A 113 0.71 7.89 6.86
CA TYR A 113 0.65 8.56 5.55
C TYR A 113 -0.72 9.20 5.29
N TRP A 114 -1.55 9.36 6.33
CA TRP A 114 -2.86 10.02 6.24
C TRP A 114 -2.97 11.08 7.35
N PRO A 115 -3.81 12.12 7.15
CA PRO A 115 -3.98 13.17 8.14
C PRO A 115 -4.34 12.63 9.53
N SER A 116 -3.68 13.16 10.55
CA SER A 116 -4.09 12.91 11.94
C SER A 116 -5.45 13.56 12.22
N ALA A 117 -6.19 13.07 13.23
CA ALA A 117 -7.48 13.65 13.62
C ALA A 117 -7.44 15.15 14.00
N LYS A 118 -6.24 15.72 14.19
CA LYS A 118 -6.04 17.15 14.48
C LYS A 118 -5.92 18.01 13.22
N VAL A 119 -5.76 17.40 12.05
CA VAL A 119 -5.45 18.07 10.79
C VAL A 119 -6.51 17.67 9.75
N ASN A 120 -7.15 18.66 9.14
CA ASN A 120 -8.24 18.40 8.17
C ASN A 120 -7.73 17.79 6.86
N SER A 121 -6.53 18.18 6.41
CA SER A 121 -5.89 17.60 5.21
C SER A 121 -4.38 17.80 5.24
N GLU A 122 -3.66 16.93 4.54
CA GLU A 122 -2.20 16.99 4.36
C GLU A 122 -1.86 16.93 2.87
N ASN A 123 -0.78 17.62 2.46
CA ASN A 123 -0.32 17.59 1.08
C ASN A 123 0.86 16.62 0.93
N TYR A 124 0.79 15.77 -0.07
CA TYR A 124 1.83 14.83 -0.46
C TYR A 124 2.15 15.08 -1.94
N GLY A 125 3.11 15.97 -2.20
CA GLY A 125 3.35 16.50 -3.55
C GLY A 125 2.18 17.34 -4.06
N ASP A 126 1.64 16.97 -5.21
CA ASP A 126 0.49 17.60 -5.88
C ASP A 126 -0.88 17.05 -5.42
N LEU A 127 -0.87 16.07 -4.51
CA LEU A 127 -2.07 15.44 -3.96
C LEU A 127 -2.38 16.01 -2.57
N ASN A 128 -3.62 16.39 -2.35
CA ASN A 128 -4.16 16.71 -1.03
C ASN A 128 -5.01 15.54 -0.53
N ILE A 129 -4.71 15.07 0.68
CA ILE A 129 -5.33 13.91 1.30
C ILE A 129 -6.15 14.39 2.49
N SER A 130 -7.41 13.97 2.57
CA SER A 130 -8.31 14.25 3.69
C SER A 130 -9.05 12.98 4.13
N VAL A 131 -9.39 12.89 5.41
CA VAL A 131 -10.19 11.78 5.96
C VAL A 131 -11.62 12.27 6.12
N LEU A 132 -12.55 11.71 5.33
CA LEU A 132 -13.96 12.11 5.38
C LEU A 132 -14.72 11.38 6.49
N HIS A 133 -14.38 10.11 6.72
CA HIS A 133 -15.02 9.27 7.71
C HIS A 133 -14.04 8.25 8.26
N GLU A 134 -14.11 7.99 9.55
CA GLU A 134 -13.31 6.98 10.26
C GLU A 134 -14.24 6.15 11.14
N GLU A 135 -14.18 4.83 10.95
CA GLU A 135 -14.87 3.82 11.76
C GLU A 135 -13.81 3.03 12.51
N GLU A 136 -13.81 3.12 13.84
CA GLU A 136 -12.93 2.36 14.71
C GLU A 136 -13.66 1.11 15.23
N LEU A 137 -13.07 -0.05 14.99
CA LEU A 137 -13.55 -1.36 15.47
C LEU A 137 -12.47 -2.00 16.33
N ALA A 138 -12.81 -3.09 17.03
CA ALA A 138 -11.93 -3.71 18.02
C ALA A 138 -10.55 -4.12 17.47
N ASN A 139 -10.49 -4.58 16.21
CA ASN A 139 -9.27 -5.16 15.63
C ASN A 139 -8.72 -4.37 14.43
N PHE A 140 -9.46 -3.37 13.95
CA PHE A 140 -9.11 -2.62 12.74
C PHE A 140 -9.86 -1.30 12.64
N HIS A 141 -9.33 -0.38 11.84
CA HIS A 141 -9.97 0.88 11.48
C HIS A 141 -10.34 0.87 10.01
N ILE A 142 -11.44 1.52 9.65
CA ILE A 142 -11.82 1.80 8.27
C ILE A 142 -11.82 3.31 8.09
N ARG A 143 -11.07 3.81 7.10
CA ARG A 143 -11.07 5.23 6.74
C ARG A 143 -11.58 5.42 5.32
N THR A 144 -12.46 6.38 5.13
CA THR A 144 -12.82 6.90 3.81
C THR A 144 -11.92 8.09 3.54
N ILE A 145 -10.99 7.92 2.61
CA ILE A 145 -9.99 8.92 2.27
C ILE A 145 -10.40 9.57 0.95
N GLN A 146 -10.37 10.89 0.93
CA GLN A 146 -10.49 11.68 -0.28
C GLN A 146 -9.09 12.15 -0.71
N VAL A 147 -8.83 12.02 -2.00
CA VAL A 147 -7.61 12.45 -2.66
C VAL A 147 -7.99 13.47 -3.72
N VAL A 148 -7.45 14.68 -3.60
CA VAL A 148 -7.67 15.78 -4.54
C VAL A 148 -6.35 16.10 -5.22
N LYS A 149 -6.30 15.97 -6.55
CA LYS A 149 -5.13 16.36 -7.34
C LYS A 149 -5.26 17.82 -7.77
N LYS A 150 -4.32 18.66 -7.32
CA LYS A 150 -4.29 20.08 -7.67
C LYS A 150 -3.73 20.25 -9.08
N GLN A 151 -4.59 20.42 -10.07
CA GLN A 151 -4.16 20.85 -11.40
C GLN A 151 -4.09 22.38 -11.46
N GLY A 152 -3.04 22.94 -12.05
CA GLY A 152 -2.76 24.38 -12.07
C GLY A 152 -3.80 25.26 -12.78
N THR A 153 -4.84 24.67 -13.38
CA THR A 153 -5.91 25.39 -14.09
C THR A 153 -7.26 24.70 -13.87
N ASN A 154 -7.97 25.10 -12.81
CA ASN A 154 -9.41 25.00 -12.57
C ASN A 154 -10.12 23.63 -12.43
N GLU A 155 -9.54 22.49 -12.82
CA GLU A 155 -10.17 21.17 -12.60
C GLU A 155 -9.45 20.38 -11.51
N GLU A 156 -10.05 20.36 -10.31
CA GLU A 156 -9.64 19.49 -9.21
C GLU A 156 -10.23 18.09 -9.42
N GLU A 157 -9.41 17.16 -9.90
CA GLU A 157 -9.83 15.76 -9.94
C GLU A 157 -9.86 15.22 -8.51
N THR A 158 -11.02 14.72 -8.09
CA THR A 158 -11.25 14.19 -6.75
C THR A 158 -11.60 12.72 -6.83
N ARG A 159 -10.89 11.90 -6.05
CA ARG A 159 -11.14 10.46 -5.93
C ARG A 159 -11.34 10.10 -4.47
N THR A 160 -12.15 9.08 -4.23
CA THR A 160 -12.39 8.54 -2.89
C THR A 160 -11.98 7.08 -2.86
N LEU A 161 -11.21 6.71 -1.85
CA LEU A 161 -10.78 5.34 -1.62
C LEU A 161 -10.93 4.95 -0.16
N LEU A 162 -10.90 3.64 0.10
CA LEU A 162 -11.00 3.10 1.44
C LEU A 162 -9.64 2.66 1.95
N GLN A 163 -9.35 2.91 3.21
CA GLN A 163 -8.22 2.30 3.91
C GLN A 163 -8.75 1.37 5.00
N PHE A 164 -8.34 0.12 4.94
CA PHE A 164 -8.55 -0.89 5.98
C PHE A 164 -7.24 -1.08 6.73
N HIS A 165 -7.19 -0.65 7.98
CA HIS A 165 -6.01 -0.72 8.83
C HIS A 165 -6.20 -1.77 9.92
N TYR A 166 -5.63 -2.95 9.73
CA TYR A 166 -5.67 -4.02 10.72
C TYR A 166 -4.60 -3.78 11.78
N THR A 167 -5.04 -3.45 12.99
CA THR A 167 -4.15 -3.06 14.09
C THR A 167 -3.73 -4.27 14.91
N GLU A 168 -4.60 -5.25 15.13
CA GLU A 168 -4.33 -6.35 16.07
C GLU A 168 -3.62 -7.55 15.43
N TRP A 169 -2.45 -7.29 14.81
CA TRP A 169 -1.51 -8.31 14.34
C TRP A 169 -0.16 -8.16 15.07
N PRO A 170 0.15 -9.03 16.04
CA PRO A 170 1.46 -9.01 16.69
C PRO A 170 2.57 -9.39 15.71
N CYS A 171 3.69 -8.66 15.76
CA CYS A 171 4.81 -8.91 14.87
C CYS A 171 5.31 -10.35 14.97
N HIS A 172 5.57 -10.98 13.82
CA HIS A 172 6.09 -12.34 13.72
C HIS A 172 5.17 -13.45 14.28
N THR A 173 3.89 -13.16 14.51
CA THR A 173 2.89 -14.17 14.89
C THR A 173 1.82 -14.33 13.82
N CYS A 174 0.98 -15.36 13.98
CA CYS A 174 -0.28 -15.43 13.26
C CYS A 174 -1.33 -14.54 13.98
N PRO A 175 -2.25 -13.90 13.23
CA PRO A 175 -3.38 -13.22 13.82
C PRO A 175 -4.41 -14.25 14.32
N PHE A 176 -5.33 -13.83 15.18
CA PHE A 176 -6.44 -14.69 15.56
C PHE A 176 -7.33 -14.97 14.34
N SER A 177 -7.60 -16.24 14.06
CA SER A 177 -8.35 -16.68 12.87
C SER A 177 -9.70 -15.98 12.72
N ASN A 178 -10.41 -15.77 13.83
CA ASN A 178 -11.71 -15.09 13.80
C ASN A 178 -11.58 -13.62 13.39
N ALA A 179 -10.58 -12.92 13.92
CA ALA A 179 -10.36 -11.49 13.65
C ALA A 179 -9.97 -11.24 12.18
N ILE A 180 -9.08 -12.06 11.61
CA ILE A 180 -8.68 -11.91 10.19
C ILE A 180 -9.82 -12.29 9.23
N LEU A 181 -10.65 -13.28 9.59
CA LEU A 181 -11.82 -13.66 8.80
C LEU A 181 -12.90 -12.58 8.84
N GLU A 182 -13.13 -11.98 10.01
CA GLU A 182 -14.04 -10.84 10.17
C GLU A 182 -13.57 -9.64 9.35
N PHE A 183 -12.29 -9.29 9.45
CA PHE A 183 -11.66 -8.24 8.64
C PHE A 183 -11.86 -8.48 7.14
N ARG A 184 -11.56 -9.69 6.65
CA ARG A 184 -11.76 -10.06 5.24
C ARG A 184 -13.23 -9.99 4.83
N ARG A 185 -14.16 -10.42 5.69
CA ARG A 185 -15.62 -10.35 5.42
C ARG A 185 -16.08 -8.89 5.30
N ARG A 186 -15.65 -8.03 6.23
CA ARG A 186 -15.96 -6.59 6.20
C ARG A 186 -15.38 -5.93 4.95
N MET A 187 -14.13 -6.22 4.62
CA MET A 187 -13.50 -5.72 3.39
C MET A 187 -14.31 -6.14 2.15
N ARG A 188 -14.71 -7.41 2.03
CA ARG A 188 -15.53 -7.86 0.89
C ARG A 188 -16.90 -7.18 0.82
N ALA A 189 -17.57 -6.98 1.95
CA ALA A 189 -18.88 -6.34 1.96
C ALA A 189 -18.83 -4.89 1.48
N VAL A 190 -17.82 -4.14 1.94
CA VAL A 190 -17.68 -2.71 1.64
C VAL A 190 -16.99 -2.47 0.29
N VAL A 191 -15.93 -3.23 -0.02
CA VAL A 191 -15.17 -3.08 -1.26
C VAL A 191 -15.89 -3.76 -2.42
N GLY A 192 -16.52 -4.92 -2.20
CA GLY A 192 -17.27 -5.64 -3.23
C GLY A 192 -18.47 -4.88 -3.78
N SER A 193 -19.07 -3.98 -2.98
CA SER A 193 -20.13 -3.08 -3.46
C SER A 193 -19.58 -1.86 -4.24
N ARG A 194 -18.29 -1.52 -4.07
CA ARG A 194 -17.62 -0.38 -4.71
C ARG A 194 -16.69 -0.75 -5.88
N LEU A 195 -16.34 -2.03 -6.03
CA LEU A 195 -15.54 -2.60 -7.13
C LEU A 195 -16.34 -2.67 -8.45
N GLN A 196 -17.07 -1.61 -8.81
CA GLN A 196 -17.58 -1.49 -10.18
C GLN A 196 -16.44 -1.23 -11.18
N HIS A 197 -15.27 -0.83 -10.68
CA HIS A 197 -14.08 -0.58 -11.48
C HIS A 197 -13.02 -1.64 -11.21
N ASP A 198 -12.35 -2.04 -12.28
CA ASP A 198 -11.29 -3.04 -12.33
C ASP A 198 -9.96 -2.56 -11.69
N ASN A 199 -10.05 -1.81 -10.60
CA ASN A 199 -8.91 -1.18 -9.97
C ASN A 199 -8.20 -2.13 -8.99
N PRO A 200 -6.86 -2.06 -8.86
CA PRO A 200 -6.11 -2.90 -7.94
C PRO A 200 -6.36 -2.52 -6.47
N ILE A 201 -6.28 -3.52 -5.60
CA ILE A 201 -6.23 -3.31 -4.15
C ILE A 201 -4.76 -3.25 -3.72
N VAL A 202 -4.35 -2.16 -3.07
CA VAL A 202 -3.00 -2.04 -2.53
C VAL A 202 -2.94 -2.68 -1.16
N VAL A 203 -2.01 -3.60 -0.95
CA VAL A 203 -1.80 -4.30 0.32
C VAL A 203 -0.37 -4.03 0.78
N HIS A 204 -0.21 -3.61 2.03
CA HIS A 204 1.12 -3.40 2.59
C HIS A 204 1.21 -3.79 4.06
N CYS A 205 2.44 -4.07 4.47
CA CYS A 205 2.83 -4.29 5.85
C CYS A 205 4.17 -3.58 6.10
N LYS A 206 5.13 -4.24 6.74
CA LYS A 206 6.47 -3.71 6.99
C LYS A 206 7.51 -4.32 6.06
#